data_AF-A0A943J2W1-F1
#
_entry.id   AF-A0A943J2W1-F1
#
_cell.length_a   1.000
_cell.length_b   1.000
_cell.length_c   1.000
_cell.angle_alpha   90.00
_cell.angle_beta   90.00
_cell.angle_gamma   90.00
#
_symmetry.space_group_name_H-M   'P 1'
#
loop_
_entity.id
_entity.type
_entity.pdbx_description
1 polymer ?
#
loop_
_entity_poly.entity_id
_entity_poly.type
_entity_poly.pdbx_seq_one_letter_code
_entity_poly.pdbx_strand_id
1 'polypeptide(L)'
;MERKEKAAMRDFIGGFIDLSGVRLKDDEAKELAEYCSDFDEWDGLSETRSSRHTGWCSDGKYEREESSTYTIRAGGDGFSIEEHYECHDDDGYSDSADISHTSARDILSIMGSIFGR
;
A
#
# COMPACT_ATOMS: atom_id res chain seq x y z
N MET A 1 8.09 -25.08 1.98
CA MET A 1 7.52 -25.03 3.35
C MET A 1 6.69 -26.28 3.56
N GLU A 2 6.82 -26.94 4.70
CA GLU A 2 5.87 -27.98 5.10
C GLU A 2 4.49 -27.37 5.36
N ARG A 3 3.42 -28.16 5.19
CA ARG A 3 2.03 -27.67 5.37
C ARG A 3 1.78 -27.07 6.75
N LYS A 4 2.44 -27.61 7.79
CA LYS A 4 2.30 -27.14 9.17
C LYS A 4 2.95 -25.76 9.37
N GLU A 5 4.13 -25.55 8.80
CA GLU A 5 4.82 -24.25 8.83
C GLU A 5 4.02 -23.19 8.09
N LYS A 6 3.45 -23.54 6.93
CA LYS A 6 2.60 -22.63 6.15
C LYS A 6 1.34 -22.21 6.90
N ALA A 7 0.70 -23.12 7.62
CA ALA A 7 -0.46 -22.81 8.43
C ALA A 7 -0.07 -21.85 9.57
N ALA A 8 0.98 -22.17 10.33
CA ALA A 8 1.46 -21.31 11.41
C ALA A 8 1.83 -19.90 10.93
N MET A 9 2.48 -19.79 9.78
CA MET A 9 2.82 -18.51 9.17
C MET A 9 1.58 -17.69 8.82
N ARG A 10 0.57 -18.34 8.22
CA ARG A 10 -0.68 -17.69 7.85
C ARG A 10 -1.46 -17.22 9.09
N ASP A 11 -1.49 -18.02 10.16
CA ASP A 11 -2.10 -17.64 11.43
C ASP A 11 -1.36 -16.45 12.06
N PHE A 12 -0.03 -16.41 12.02
CA PHE A 12 0.77 -15.29 12.49
C PHE A 12 0.43 -13.99 11.74
N ILE A 13 0.49 -14.01 10.40
CA ILE A 13 0.20 -12.83 9.57
C ILE A 13 -1.26 -12.40 9.74
N GLY A 14 -2.19 -13.36 9.84
CA GLY A 14 -3.62 -13.08 10.01
C GLY A 14 -3.98 -12.42 11.34
N GLY A 15 -3.05 -12.37 12.31
CA GLY A 15 -3.20 -11.58 13.53
C GLY A 15 -3.01 -10.08 13.32
N PHE A 16 -2.35 -9.67 12.23
CA PHE A 16 -1.97 -8.28 11.96
C PHE A 16 -2.53 -7.72 10.66
N ILE A 17 -2.83 -8.58 9.68
CA ILE A 17 -3.25 -8.20 8.32
C ILE A 17 -4.52 -8.97 7.93
N ASP A 18 -5.43 -8.33 7.21
CA ASP A 18 -6.57 -9.03 6.64
C ASP A 18 -6.12 -9.95 5.49
N LEU A 19 -6.19 -11.25 5.75
CA LEU A 19 -5.91 -12.31 4.79
C LEU A 19 -7.17 -12.88 4.14
N SER A 20 -8.32 -12.21 4.28
CA SER A 20 -9.59 -12.72 3.80
C SER A 20 -9.59 -12.76 2.26
N GLY A 21 -10.04 -13.86 1.67
CA GLY A 21 -10.18 -14.00 0.21
C GLY A 21 -8.88 -14.08 -0.61
N VAL A 22 -7.69 -14.06 0.01
CA VAL A 22 -6.41 -14.10 -0.70
C VAL A 22 -5.71 -15.46 -0.58
N ARG A 23 -5.25 -15.98 -1.72
CA ARG A 23 -4.34 -17.13 -1.80
C ARG A 23 -2.92 -16.64 -1.97
N LEU A 24 -2.16 -16.63 -0.88
CA LEU A 24 -0.75 -16.26 -0.88
C LEU A 24 0.14 -17.40 -1.41
N LYS A 25 1.11 -17.05 -2.25
CA LYS A 25 2.26 -17.90 -2.55
C LYS A 25 3.17 -18.01 -1.33
N ASP A 26 4.09 -18.97 -1.37
CA ASP A 26 5.00 -19.19 -0.26
C ASP A 26 5.99 -18.03 -0.07
N ASP A 27 6.37 -17.32 -1.14
CA ASP A 27 7.27 -16.16 -1.05
C ASP A 27 6.53 -14.90 -0.57
N GLU A 28 5.35 -14.60 -1.14
CA GLU A 28 4.45 -13.52 -0.69
C GLU A 28 4.12 -13.64 0.81
N ALA A 29 3.93 -14.87 1.31
CA ALA A 29 3.70 -15.11 2.74
C ALA A 29 4.95 -14.85 3.60
N LYS A 30 6.17 -15.09 3.09
CA LYS A 30 7.40 -14.77 3.83
C LYS A 30 7.61 -13.26 3.90
N GLU A 31 7.38 -12.55 2.80
CA GLU A 31 7.50 -11.08 2.75
C GLU A 31 6.56 -10.43 3.77
N LEU A 32 5.28 -10.83 3.78
CA LEU A 32 4.32 -10.34 4.79
C LEU A 32 4.74 -10.68 6.23
N ALA A 33 5.31 -11.87 6.45
CA ALA A 33 5.77 -12.26 7.77
C ALA A 33 6.97 -11.43 8.24
N GLU A 34 7.88 -11.06 7.33
CA GLU A 34 9.01 -10.17 7.60
C GLU A 34 8.54 -8.76 7.97
N TYR A 35 7.55 -8.23 7.24
CA TYR A 35 6.93 -6.96 7.59
C TYR A 35 6.25 -7.00 8.97
N CYS A 36 5.66 -8.14 9.34
CA CYS A 36 5.05 -8.33 10.65
C CYS A 36 6.04 -8.63 11.79
N SER A 37 7.28 -9.01 11.51
CA SER A 37 8.26 -9.32 12.56
C SER A 37 9.03 -8.10 13.06
N ASP A 38 9.23 -7.09 12.20
CA ASP A 38 10.03 -5.90 12.49
C ASP A 38 9.22 -4.61 12.26
N PHE A 39 8.13 -4.43 13.00
CA PHE A 39 7.29 -3.24 12.85
C PHE A 39 8.04 -1.92 13.04
N ASP A 40 8.99 -1.85 13.99
CA ASP A 40 9.81 -0.64 14.23
C ASP A 40 10.64 -0.23 13.01
N GLU A 41 10.98 -1.15 12.10
CA GLU A 41 11.72 -0.80 10.87
C GLU A 41 10.81 -0.09 9.87
N TRP A 42 9.53 -0.45 9.84
CA TRP A 42 8.59 -0.01 8.82
C TRP A 42 7.68 1.13 9.28
N ASP A 43 7.37 1.23 10.58
CA ASP A 43 6.41 2.19 11.10
C ASP A 43 6.83 3.63 10.83
N GLY A 44 5.91 4.42 10.28
CA GLY A 44 6.13 5.83 9.97
C GLY A 44 6.99 6.08 8.74
N LEU A 45 7.49 5.05 8.04
CA LEU A 45 8.09 5.24 6.72
C LEU A 45 7.05 5.79 5.76
N SER A 46 7.45 6.83 5.03
CA SER A 46 6.60 7.43 4.01
C SER A 46 7.35 7.71 2.72
N GLU A 47 6.67 7.52 1.60
CA GLU A 47 7.19 7.73 0.26
C GLU A 47 6.13 8.45 -0.58
N THR A 48 6.54 9.50 -1.28
CA THR A 48 5.66 10.26 -2.17
C THR A 48 6.02 9.97 -3.62
N ARG A 49 5.01 9.59 -4.40
CA ARG A 49 5.11 9.50 -5.86
C ARG A 49 4.29 10.62 -6.48
N SER A 50 4.93 11.36 -7.38
CA SER A 50 4.26 12.40 -8.16
C SER A 50 4.31 12.03 -9.64
N SER A 51 3.25 12.34 -10.36
CA SER A 51 3.21 12.19 -11.81
C SER A 51 2.49 13.38 -12.44
N ARG A 52 2.72 13.54 -13.74
CA ARG A 52 2.08 14.58 -14.54
C ARG A 52 1.67 14.02 -15.87
N HIS A 53 0.44 14.29 -16.29
CA HIS A 53 -0.06 13.84 -17.56
C HIS A 53 -1.05 14.84 -18.16
N THR A 54 -1.31 14.72 -19.46
CA THR A 54 -2.32 15.54 -20.14
C THR A 54 -3.55 14.71 -20.45
N GLY A 55 -4.74 15.24 -20.18
CA GLY A 55 -6.03 14.60 -20.46
C GLY A 55 -6.92 15.44 -21.38
N TRP A 56 -8.09 14.89 -21.71
CA TRP A 56 -9.15 15.58 -22.45
C TRP A 56 -10.49 15.40 -21.73
N CYS A 57 -11.23 16.48 -21.58
CA CYS A 57 -12.60 16.52 -21.08
C CYS A 57 -13.50 17.28 -22.08
N SER A 58 -14.78 17.49 -21.74
CA SER A 58 -15.70 18.25 -22.60
C SER A 58 -15.30 19.71 -22.79
N ASP A 59 -14.54 20.28 -21.87
CA ASP A 59 -14.11 21.69 -21.89
C ASP A 59 -12.79 21.89 -22.65
N GLY A 60 -12.02 20.81 -22.86
CA GLY A 60 -10.79 20.85 -23.63
C GLY A 60 -9.71 19.91 -23.10
N LYS A 61 -8.47 20.23 -23.47
CA LYS A 61 -7.28 19.55 -22.96
C LYS A 61 -6.90 20.18 -21.62
N TYR A 62 -6.53 19.35 -20.65
CA TYR A 62 -5.97 19.78 -19.36
C TYR A 62 -4.62 19.11 -19.11
N GLU A 63 -3.79 19.72 -18.28
CA GLU A 63 -2.60 19.14 -17.65
C GLU A 63 -2.89 18.89 -16.18
N ARG A 64 -2.76 17.62 -15.76
CA ARG A 64 -2.95 17.18 -14.38
C ARG A 64 -1.62 16.86 -13.74
N GLU A 65 -1.41 17.43 -12.57
CA GLU A 65 -0.39 17.04 -11.62
C GLU A 65 -1.05 16.23 -10.51
N GLU A 66 -0.55 15.04 -10.23
CA GLU A 66 -1.06 14.18 -9.16
C GLU A 66 0.09 13.70 -8.29
N SER A 67 -0.17 13.57 -6.99
CA SER A 67 0.75 12.96 -6.05
C SER A 67 0.04 12.08 -5.05
N SER A 68 0.62 10.91 -4.81
CA SER A 68 0.22 9.99 -3.75
C SER A 68 1.36 9.87 -2.73
N THR A 69 1.06 10.14 -1.48
CA THR A 69 1.95 9.89 -0.34
C THR A 69 1.50 8.65 0.40
N TYR A 70 2.33 7.62 0.42
CA TYR A 70 2.09 6.36 1.12
C TYR A 70 2.81 6.41 2.45
N THR A 71 2.13 6.13 3.56
CA THR A 71 2.70 6.07 4.92
C THR A 71 2.38 4.72 5.54
N ILE A 72 3.41 4.01 5.98
CA ILE A 72 3.25 2.72 6.65
C ILE A 72 2.85 2.96 8.11
N ARG A 73 1.84 2.22 8.56
CA ARG A 73 1.40 2.14 9.95
C ARG A 73 1.52 0.70 10.41
N ALA A 74 2.53 0.45 11.22
CA ALA A 74 2.93 -0.88 11.65
C ALA A 74 3.08 -0.89 13.17
N GLY A 75 2.35 -1.74 13.87
CA GLY A 75 2.44 -1.80 15.32
C GLY A 75 1.49 -2.81 15.96
N GLY A 76 1.22 -2.63 17.26
CA GLY A 76 0.35 -3.52 18.03
C GLY A 76 -1.08 -3.65 17.50
N ASP A 77 -1.55 -2.66 16.74
CA ASP A 77 -2.88 -2.62 16.12
C ASP A 77 -2.93 -3.29 14.73
N GLY A 78 -1.78 -3.72 14.17
CA GLY A 78 -1.68 -4.40 12.88
C GLY A 78 -0.72 -3.72 11.91
N PHE A 79 -0.80 -4.12 10.65
CA PHE A 79 -0.02 -3.52 9.55
C PHE A 79 -0.97 -2.98 8.48
N SER A 80 -0.83 -1.69 8.17
CA SER A 80 -1.63 -1.00 7.15
C SER A 80 -0.80 0.09 6.46
N ILE A 81 -1.27 0.55 5.31
CA ILE A 81 -0.66 1.67 4.59
C ILE A 81 -1.72 2.73 4.35
N GLU A 82 -1.46 3.94 4.82
CA GLU A 82 -2.28 5.12 4.55
C GLU A 82 -1.76 5.80 3.28
N GLU A 83 -2.64 6.01 2.31
CA GLU A 83 -2.35 6.77 1.09
C GLU A 83 -3.11 8.08 1.13
N HIS A 84 -2.39 9.19 0.98
CA HIS A 84 -2.96 10.51 0.73
C HIS A 84 -2.71 10.87 -0.74
N TYR A 85 -3.77 10.88 -1.54
CA TYR A 85 -3.76 11.31 -2.93
C TYR A 85 -4.22 12.76 -3.04
N GLU A 86 -3.54 13.54 -3.87
CA GLU A 86 -3.94 14.88 -4.27
C GLU A 86 -3.73 15.08 -5.78
N CYS A 87 -4.58 15.88 -6.41
CA CYS A 87 -4.35 16.32 -7.78
C CYS A 87 -4.74 17.77 -8.02
N HIS A 88 -4.09 18.37 -9.01
CA HIS A 88 -4.30 19.73 -9.45
C HIS A 88 -4.23 19.82 -10.98
N ASP A 89 -5.25 20.41 -11.59
CA ASP A 89 -5.32 20.66 -13.03
C ASP A 89 -5.00 22.14 -13.31
N ASP A 90 -4.40 22.42 -14.48
CA ASP A 90 -4.03 23.78 -14.91
C ASP A 90 -5.22 24.72 -15.17
N ASP A 91 -6.42 24.15 -15.32
CA ASP A 91 -7.69 24.88 -15.42
C ASP A 91 -8.30 25.26 -14.05
N GLY A 92 -7.63 24.88 -12.96
CA GLY A 92 -8.00 25.24 -11.59
C GLY A 92 -8.80 24.17 -10.85
N TYR A 93 -9.04 23.00 -11.43
CA TYR A 93 -9.60 21.86 -10.70
C TYR A 93 -8.58 21.27 -9.70
N SER A 94 -9.06 20.83 -8.54
CA SER A 94 -8.25 20.13 -7.54
C SER A 94 -9.10 19.14 -6.77
N ASP A 95 -8.52 17.99 -6.41
CA ASP A 95 -9.18 16.98 -5.59
C ASP A 95 -8.17 16.27 -4.68
N SER A 96 -8.67 15.66 -3.61
CA SER A 96 -7.84 14.90 -2.66
C SER A 96 -8.62 13.74 -2.05
N ALA A 97 -7.94 12.62 -1.80
CA ALA A 97 -8.54 11.45 -1.19
C ALA A 97 -7.58 10.76 -0.22
N ASP A 98 -8.11 10.30 0.91
CA ASP A 98 -7.41 9.45 1.86
C ASP A 98 -7.89 8.01 1.71
N ILE A 99 -6.96 7.08 1.50
CA ILE A 99 -7.22 5.66 1.27
C ILE A 99 -6.43 4.85 2.30
N SER A 100 -7.08 3.89 2.95
CA SER A 100 -6.41 2.98 3.89
C SER A 100 -6.35 1.57 3.29
N HIS A 101 -5.13 1.08 3.12
CA HIS A 101 -4.82 -0.23 2.57
C HIS A 101 -4.53 -1.20 3.73
N THR A 102 -5.47 -2.09 3.99
CA THR A 102 -5.39 -3.10 5.07
C THR A 102 -5.34 -4.54 4.54
N SER A 103 -5.57 -4.71 3.24
CA SER A 103 -5.58 -6.03 2.61
C SER A 103 -4.15 -6.49 2.31
N ALA A 104 -3.90 -7.78 2.46
CA ALA A 104 -2.59 -8.38 2.16
C ALA A 104 -2.10 -8.10 0.74
N ARG A 105 -3.02 -8.01 -0.23
CA ARG A 105 -2.66 -7.75 -1.63
C ARG A 105 -2.23 -6.32 -1.88
N ASP A 106 -2.96 -5.37 -1.31
CA ASP A 106 -2.64 -3.95 -1.48
C ASP A 106 -1.30 -3.65 -0.79
N ILE A 107 -1.10 -4.19 0.43
CA ILE A 107 0.16 -4.10 1.15
C ILE A 107 1.31 -4.66 0.31
N LEU A 108 1.22 -5.90 -0.18
CA LEU A 108 2.28 -6.49 -1.02
C LEU A 108 2.56 -5.66 -2.28
N SER A 109 1.50 -5.18 -2.94
CA SER A 109 1.63 -4.40 -4.17
C SER A 109 2.34 -3.07 -3.93
N ILE A 110 1.94 -2.34 -2.87
CA ILE A 110 2.51 -1.04 -2.51
C ILE A 110 3.94 -1.22 -1.99
N MET A 111 4.16 -2.18 -1.08
CA MET A 111 5.49 -2.48 -0.57
C MET A 111 6.45 -2.82 -1.71
N GLY A 112 6.06 -3.68 -2.66
CA GLY A 112 6.91 -4.05 -3.79
C GLY A 112 7.12 -2.93 -4.81
N SER A 113 6.14 -2.05 -5.03
CA SER A 113 6.22 -1.01 -6.08
C SER A 113 6.80 0.32 -5.59
N ILE A 114 6.57 0.66 -4.32
CA ILE A 114 6.88 1.97 -3.76
C ILE A 114 8.11 1.89 -2.85
N PHE A 115 8.06 0.99 -1.86
CA PHE A 115 9.10 0.80 -0.84
C PHE A 115 10.11 -0.29 -1.21
N GLY A 116 9.91 -0.96 -2.35
CA GLY A 116 10.72 -2.07 -2.80
C GLY A 116 12.16 -1.63 -3.08
N ARG A 117 13.11 -2.30 -2.44
CA ARG A 117 14.52 -2.28 -2.81
C ARG A 117 14.80 -3.15 -4.03
#